data_AF-A0A072VV38-F1
#
_entry.id   AF-A0A072VV38-F1
#
_cell.length_a   1.000
_cell.length_b   1.000
_cell.length_c   1.000
_cell.angle_alpha   90.00
_cell.angle_beta   90.00
_cell.angle_gamma   90.00
#
_symmetry.space_group_name_H-M   'P 1'
#
loop_
_entity.id
_entity.type
_entity.pdbx_description
1 polymer ?
#
loop_
_entity_poly.entity_id
_entity_poly.type
_entity_poly.pdbx_seq_one_letter_code
_entity_poly.pdbx_strand_id
1 'polypeptide(L)'
;MSGNLSSGKCIPFDRPLLDSFSVSAHHRQVSDIIPVIWKVPSPLWLKVNTDGSVIGNHAACGGLFRDHLGSLLGAFTCNLDIDSVFNLEVMGFIIALEFAALNGWTHL
;
A
#
# COMPACT_ATOMS: atom_id res chain seq x y z
N MET A 1 -9.09 -6.22 -16.90
CA MET A 1 -8.68 -5.14 -15.96
C MET A 1 -9.73 -4.04 -16.07
N SER A 2 -10.62 -3.91 -15.08
CA SER A 2 -11.56 -2.79 -14.99
C SER A 2 -11.16 -1.92 -13.80
N GLY A 3 -10.32 -0.93 -14.04
CA GLY A 3 -10.10 0.16 -13.10
C GLY A 3 -10.76 1.39 -13.69
N ASN A 4 -11.77 1.95 -13.02
CA ASN A 4 -12.23 3.29 -13.35
C ASN A 4 -11.11 4.28 -13.00
N LEU A 5 -10.87 5.26 -13.87
CA LEU A 5 -9.96 6.36 -13.58
C LEU A 5 -10.42 7.08 -12.31
N SER A 6 -9.59 7.06 -11.26
CA SER A 6 -9.79 7.91 -10.09
C SER A 6 -9.73 9.36 -10.52
N SER A 7 -10.74 10.16 -10.17
CA SER A 7 -10.82 11.58 -10.55
C SER A 7 -9.78 12.48 -9.85
N GLY A 8 -8.82 11.90 -9.12
CA GLY A 8 -7.64 12.61 -8.61
C GLY A 8 -7.96 13.75 -7.63
N LYS A 9 -9.08 13.68 -6.90
CA LYS A 9 -9.59 14.78 -6.07
C LYS A 9 -9.06 14.81 -4.62
N CYS A 10 -7.99 14.10 -4.26
CA CYS A 10 -7.70 13.81 -2.84
C CYS A 10 -6.75 14.78 -2.10
N ILE A 11 -6.30 15.86 -2.72
CA ILE A 11 -5.15 16.62 -2.16
C ILE A 11 -5.48 17.43 -0.88
N PRO A 12 -6.67 18.04 -0.72
CA PRO A 12 -6.95 18.78 0.52
C PRO A 12 -7.07 17.87 1.75
N PHE A 13 -7.61 16.67 1.59
CA PHE A 13 -7.86 15.74 2.69
C PHE A 13 -6.59 14.98 3.11
N ASP A 14 -5.70 14.69 2.17
CA ASP A 14 -4.45 13.96 2.43
C ASP A 14 -3.31 14.87 2.92
N ARG A 15 -3.49 16.20 2.84
CA ARG A 15 -2.46 17.18 3.18
C ARG A 15 -1.86 17.04 4.58
N PRO A 16 -2.66 16.83 5.66
CA PRO A 16 -2.09 16.62 6.99
C PRO A 16 -1.15 15.41 7.06
N LEU A 17 -1.48 14.33 6.35
CA LEU A 17 -0.63 13.14 6.29
C LEU A 17 0.66 13.46 5.51
N LEU A 18 0.57 14.10 4.36
CA LEU A 18 1.74 14.50 3.57
C LEU A 18 2.67 15.43 4.36
N ASP A 19 2.12 16.40 5.08
CA ASP A 19 2.87 17.32 5.94
C ASP A 19 3.58 16.56 7.08
N SER A 20 2.94 15.52 7.65
CA SER A 20 3.57 14.67 8.68
C SER A 20 4.82 13.93 8.20
N PHE A 21 4.89 13.61 6.91
CA PHE A 21 6.06 13.00 6.27
C PHE A 21 7.00 14.04 5.62
N SER A 22 6.72 15.34 5.77
CA SER A 22 7.45 16.42 5.08
C SER A 22 7.47 16.25 3.56
N VAL A 23 6.40 15.70 2.98
CA VAL A 23 6.25 15.47 1.54
C VAL A 23 5.39 16.57 0.94
N SER A 24 5.90 17.27 -0.06
CA SER A 24 5.10 18.25 -0.80
C SER A 24 4.04 17.56 -1.65
N ALA A 25 2.80 18.05 -1.60
CA ALA A 25 1.74 17.57 -2.49
C ALA A 25 2.12 17.75 -3.96
N HIS A 26 2.10 16.66 -4.73
CA HIS A 26 2.34 16.67 -6.16
C HIS A 26 1.07 16.27 -6.91
N HIS A 27 0.62 17.13 -7.82
CA HIS A 27 -0.41 16.78 -8.78
C HIS A 27 0.20 15.91 -9.86
N ARG A 28 0.19 14.58 -9.65
CA ARG A 28 0.63 13.65 -10.70
C ARG A 28 -0.45 13.58 -11.77
N GLN A 29 -0.15 14.11 -12.97
CA GLN A 29 -0.95 13.79 -14.15
C GLN A 29 -0.53 12.40 -14.62
N VAL A 30 -1.47 11.46 -14.62
CA VAL A 30 -1.21 10.11 -15.14
C VAL A 30 -1.13 10.21 -16.65
N SER A 31 0.07 10.04 -17.22
CA SER A 31 0.28 10.04 -18.67
C SER A 31 0.01 8.68 -19.29
N ASP A 32 0.34 7.60 -18.58
CA ASP A 32 0.33 6.23 -19.12
C ASP A 32 -0.09 5.19 -18.07
N ILE A 33 -0.93 4.24 -18.48
CA ILE A 33 -1.24 3.04 -17.68
C ILE A 33 -0.26 1.95 -18.11
N ILE A 34 0.62 1.55 -17.20
CA ILE A 34 1.60 0.48 -17.44
C ILE A 34 1.23 -0.80 -16.66
N PRO A 35 1.46 -1.99 -17.24
CA PRO A 35 1.31 -3.24 -16.50
C PRO A 35 2.40 -3.35 -15.43
N VAL A 36 1.99 -3.52 -14.18
CA VAL A 36 2.90 -3.83 -13.06
C VAL A 36 2.81 -5.32 -12.78
N ILE A 37 3.86 -6.05 -13.13
CA ILE A 37 3.93 -7.51 -12.93
C ILE A 37 4.71 -7.78 -11.65
N TRP A 38 4.23 -8.74 -10.85
CA TRP A 38 4.99 -9.25 -9.71
C TRP A 38 6.32 -9.84 -10.20
N LYS A 39 7.43 -9.22 -9.78
CA LYS A 39 8.77 -9.77 -9.91
C LYS A 39 9.19 -10.48 -8.64
N VAL A 40 9.84 -11.62 -8.83
CA VAL A 40 10.48 -12.39 -7.77
C VAL A 40 11.58 -11.56 -7.09
N PRO A 41 11.63 -11.50 -5.74
CA PRO A 41 12.73 -10.86 -5.04
C PRO A 41 14.00 -11.70 -5.13
N SER A 42 15.16 -11.09 -4.87
CA SER A 42 16.42 -11.83 -4.72
C SER A 42 16.32 -12.82 -3.55
N PRO A 43 17.09 -13.92 -3.55
CA PRO A 43 17.19 -14.79 -2.39
C PRO A 43 17.48 -13.99 -1.11
N LEU A 44 16.91 -14.43 0.01
CA LEU A 44 16.92 -13.76 1.33
C LEU A 44 16.04 -12.51 1.44
N TRP A 45 15.52 -11.97 0.33
CA TRP A 45 14.56 -10.89 0.35
C TRP A 45 13.14 -11.45 0.31
N LEU A 46 12.28 -10.81 1.09
CA LEU A 46 10.84 -10.97 0.97
C LEU A 46 10.31 -9.88 0.07
N LYS A 47 9.09 -10.08 -0.42
CA LYS A 47 8.32 -9.05 -1.10
C LYS A 47 6.97 -8.94 -0.43
N VAL A 48 6.60 -7.73 -0.04
CA VAL A 48 5.26 -7.42 0.42
C VAL A 48 4.47 -6.71 -0.68
N ASN A 49 3.26 -7.18 -0.92
CA ASN A 49 2.26 -6.48 -1.73
C ASN A 49 1.18 -5.97 -0.79
N THR A 50 0.96 -4.66 -0.74
CA THR A 50 -0.09 -4.00 0.04
C THR A 50 -1.16 -3.43 -0.88
N ASP A 51 -2.38 -3.28 -0.36
CA ASP A 51 -3.51 -2.64 -1.06
C ASP A 51 -4.48 -2.03 -0.04
N GLY A 52 -5.04 -0.87 -0.35
CA GLY A 52 -6.07 -0.18 0.42
C GLY A 52 -7.39 -0.07 -0.34
N SER A 53 -8.52 -0.29 0.32
CA SER A 53 -9.83 -0.24 -0.32
C SER A 53 -10.89 0.45 0.54
N VAL A 54 -11.77 1.20 -0.11
CA VAL A 54 -12.90 1.92 0.49
C VAL A 54 -14.19 1.53 -0.23
N ILE A 55 -15.20 1.11 0.53
CA ILE A 55 -16.56 0.83 0.03
C ILE A 55 -17.58 1.46 0.99
N GLY A 56 -18.29 2.48 0.51
CA GLY A 56 -19.21 3.25 1.37
C GLY A 56 -18.46 3.90 2.53
N ASN A 57 -18.85 3.56 3.76
CA ASN A 57 -18.19 4.02 4.99
C ASN A 57 -17.24 2.97 5.57
N HIS A 58 -16.89 1.94 4.80
CA HIS A 58 -15.96 0.91 5.21
C HIS A 58 -14.63 1.09 4.51
N ALA A 59 -13.56 1.00 5.27
CA ALA A 59 -12.21 1.18 4.82
C ALA A 59 -11.33 0.08 5.43
N ALA A 60 -10.46 -0.51 4.60
CA ALA A 60 -9.54 -1.54 5.04
C ALA A 60 -8.27 -1.51 4.20
N CYS A 61 -7.17 -1.98 4.78
CA CYS A 61 -5.94 -2.27 4.06
C CYS A 61 -5.47 -3.68 4.38
N GLY A 62 -4.61 -4.23 3.52
CA GLY A 62 -4.02 -5.54 3.74
C GLY A 62 -2.69 -5.69 3.05
N GLY A 63 -2.01 -6.80 3.34
CA GLY A 63 -0.76 -7.14 2.69
C GLY A 63 -0.43 -8.62 2.68
N LEU A 64 0.38 -9.03 1.69
CA LEU A 64 0.84 -10.40 1.48
C LEU A 64 2.36 -10.43 1.35
N PHE A 65 3.02 -11.25 2.17
CA PHE A 65 4.47 -11.45 2.14
C PHE A 65 4.81 -12.73 1.40
N ARG A 66 5.73 -12.63 0.43
CA ARG A 66 6.22 -13.78 -0.35
C ARG A 66 7.74 -13.83 -0.38
N ASP A 67 8.29 -15.03 -0.42
CA ASP A 67 9.71 -15.24 -0.64
C ASP A 67 10.08 -15.26 -2.14
N HIS A 68 11.36 -15.50 -2.44
CA HIS A 68 11.91 -15.68 -3.78
C HIS A 68 11.45 -16.95 -4.51
N LEU A 69 10.75 -17.87 -3.83
CA LEU A 69 10.09 -19.03 -4.46
C LEU A 69 8.61 -18.74 -4.73
N GLY A 70 8.12 -17.56 -4.33
CA GLY A 70 6.71 -17.20 -4.38
C GLY A 70 5.87 -17.80 -3.26
N SER A 71 6.49 -18.45 -2.28
CA SER A 71 5.81 -19.03 -1.12
C SER A 71 5.20 -17.92 -0.27
N LEU A 72 3.94 -18.10 0.14
CA LEU A 72 3.29 -17.18 1.09
C LEU A 72 3.88 -17.39 2.48
N LEU A 73 4.49 -16.36 3.05
CA LEU A 73 5.06 -16.41 4.39
C LEU A 73 4.17 -15.76 5.45
N GLY A 74 3.31 -14.83 5.04
CA GLY A 74 2.42 -14.13 5.96
C GLY A 74 1.44 -13.22 5.23
N ALA A 75 0.39 -12.84 5.94
CA ALA A 75 -0.65 -11.95 5.45
C ALA A 75 -1.26 -11.16 6.61
N PHE A 76 -1.78 -9.98 6.32
CA PHE A 76 -2.60 -9.23 7.25
C PHE A 76 -3.77 -8.53 6.54
N THR A 77 -4.78 -8.22 7.34
CA THR A 77 -5.89 -7.33 6.99
C THR A 77 -6.18 -6.45 8.20
N CYS A 78 -6.51 -5.19 7.97
CA CYS A 78 -6.80 -4.22 9.01
C CYS A 78 -7.99 -3.34 8.56
N ASN A 79 -9.09 -3.43 9.31
CA ASN A 79 -10.21 -2.50 9.16
C ASN A 79 -9.82 -1.18 9.81
N LEU A 80 -10.08 -0.08 9.11
CA LEU A 80 -9.70 1.25 9.52
C LEU A 80 -10.88 2.19 9.32
N ASP A 81 -11.15 3.04 10.30
CA ASP A 81 -12.17 4.09 10.21
C ASP A 81 -11.56 5.34 9.55
N ILE A 82 -11.03 5.19 8.34
CA ILE A 82 -10.23 6.23 7.66
C ILE A 82 -10.86 6.63 6.33
N ASP A 83 -10.80 7.93 6.05
CA ASP A 83 -11.63 8.61 5.05
C ASP A 83 -10.98 8.79 3.67
N SER A 84 -9.78 8.25 3.42
CA SER A 84 -9.17 8.30 2.08
C SER A 84 -8.41 7.03 1.70
N VAL A 85 -8.48 6.68 0.42
CA VAL A 85 -7.70 5.57 -0.16
C VAL A 85 -6.20 5.81 0.04
N PHE A 86 -5.72 7.05 -0.09
CA PHE A 86 -4.31 7.37 0.11
C PHE A 86 -3.83 7.06 1.54
N ASN A 87 -4.62 7.45 2.56
CA ASN A 87 -4.30 7.11 3.94
C ASN A 87 -4.26 5.59 4.15
N LEU A 88 -5.17 4.83 3.53
CA LEU A 88 -5.16 3.36 3.62
C LEU A 88 -3.95 2.72 2.98
N GLU A 89 -3.49 3.22 1.83
CA GLU A 89 -2.26 2.74 1.20
C GLU A 89 -1.05 2.97 2.10
N VAL A 90 -0.95 4.15 2.72
CA VAL A 90 0.14 4.48 3.66
C VAL A 90 0.05 3.63 4.93
N MET A 91 -1.14 3.44 5.50
CA MET A 91 -1.33 2.57 6.66
C MET A 91 -1.01 1.10 6.34
N GLY A 92 -1.41 0.60 5.17
CA GLY A 92 -1.04 -0.74 4.71
C GLY A 92 0.48 -0.91 4.65
N PHE A 93 1.20 0.10 4.16
CA PHE A 93 2.67 0.09 4.15
C PHE A 93 3.26 0.10 5.57
N ILE A 94 2.76 0.95 6.48
CA ILE A 94 3.24 1.01 7.87
C ILE A 94 3.03 -0.32 8.59
N ILE A 95 1.82 -0.88 8.50
CA ILE A 95 1.47 -2.16 9.13
C ILE A 95 2.34 -3.30 8.55
N ALA A 96 2.64 -3.27 7.26
CA ALA A 96 3.55 -4.24 6.66
C ALA A 96 4.96 -4.18 7.28
N LEU A 97 5.51 -2.98 7.51
CA LEU A 97 6.81 -2.82 8.16
C LEU A 97 6.79 -3.32 9.62
N GLU A 98 5.73 -2.99 10.36
CA GLU A 98 5.55 -3.46 11.74
C GLU A 98 5.42 -4.99 11.79
N PHE A 99 4.63 -5.58 10.89
CA PHE A 99 4.48 -7.03 10.78
C PHE A 99 5.82 -7.71 10.50
N ALA A 100 6.62 -7.17 9.58
CA ALA A 100 7.93 -7.70 9.28
C ALA A 100 8.90 -7.59 10.47
N ALA A 101 8.91 -6.46 11.17
CA ALA A 101 9.73 -6.27 12.36
C ALA A 101 9.37 -7.29 13.46
N LEU A 102 8.07 -7.53 13.69
CA LEU A 102 7.59 -8.54 14.66
C LEU A 102 8.00 -9.97 14.30
N ASN A 103 8.16 -10.27 13.00
CA ASN A 103 8.60 -11.57 12.52
C ASN A 103 10.13 -11.68 12.35
N GLY A 104 10.89 -10.64 12.72
CA GLY A 104 12.34 -10.60 12.54
C GLY A 104 12.77 -10.57 11.07
N TRP A 105 11.89 -10.16 10.16
CA TRP A 105 12.19 -10.05 8.74
C TRP A 105 12.88 -8.73 8.46
N THR A 106 14.18 -8.80 8.15
CA THR A 106 15.06 -7.64 7.98
C THR A 106 15.31 -7.24 6.52
N HIS A 107 14.74 -7.99 5.57
CA HIS A 107 14.95 -7.81 4.13
C HIS A 107 13.60 -7.89 3.39
N LEU A 108 13.03 -6.73 3.04
CA LEU A 108 11.74 -6.54 2.35
C LEU A 108 11.90 -5.75 1.05
#